data_AF-A0A2T0SHI6-F1
#
_entry.id   AF-A0A2T0SHI6-F1
#
_cell.length_a   1.000
_cell.length_b   1.000
_cell.length_c   1.000
_cell.angle_alpha   90.00
_cell.angle_beta   90.00
_cell.angle_gamma   90.00
#
_symmetry.space_group_name_H-M   'P 1'
#
loop_
_entity.id
_entity.type
_entity.pdbx_description
1 polymer ?
#
loop_
_entity_poly.entity_id
_entity_poly.type
_entity_poly.pdbx_seq_one_letter_code
_entity_poly.pdbx_strand_id
1 'polypeptide(L)'
;MFQQKRPSAPIDRLVQQTWNGCDSINLLFKKMVSVPSQTGSGSDQSTFREAALMQTLLNLAIPRTARYRGHARRADDTYGVVVHTATGFRTLTITSPMLALAQEGILVERDRASILQQLD
;
A
#
# COMPACT_ATOMS: atom_id res chain seq x y z
N MET A 1 -53.79 29.16 -7.35
CA MET A 1 -52.95 28.23 -6.57
C MET A 1 -52.79 26.94 -7.36
N PHE A 2 -51.66 26.74 -8.03
CA PHE A 2 -51.29 25.45 -8.63
C PHE A 2 -49.77 25.24 -8.50
N GLN A 3 -49.41 24.03 -8.09
CA GLN A 3 -48.09 23.61 -7.64
C GLN A 3 -47.07 23.54 -8.78
N GLN A 4 -45.90 24.14 -8.58
CA GLN A 4 -44.71 23.92 -9.43
C GLN A 4 -44.02 22.62 -9.03
N LYS A 5 -44.06 21.65 -9.95
CA LYS A 5 -43.34 20.37 -9.91
C LYS A 5 -41.86 20.61 -10.23
N ARG A 6 -40.96 20.50 -9.25
CA ARG A 6 -39.49 20.52 -9.49
C ARG A 6 -39.01 19.09 -9.77
N PRO A 7 -38.28 18.83 -10.87
CA PRO A 7 -37.54 17.59 -11.03
C PRO A 7 -36.21 17.66 -10.26
N SER A 8 -36.05 16.78 -9.27
CA SER A 8 -34.77 16.53 -8.60
C SER A 8 -33.84 15.76 -9.55
N ALA A 9 -32.79 16.42 -10.05
CA ALA A 9 -31.69 15.77 -10.76
C ALA A 9 -30.51 15.51 -9.79
N PRO A 10 -29.80 14.37 -9.91
CA PRO A 10 -28.85 13.90 -8.91
C PRO A 10 -27.49 14.61 -8.98
N ILE A 11 -26.99 15.03 -7.81
CA ILE A 11 -25.66 15.62 -7.57
C ILE A 11 -24.63 14.49 -7.47
N ASP A 12 -24.51 13.65 -8.51
CA ASP A 12 -23.59 12.48 -8.46
C ASP A 12 -22.51 12.52 -9.56
N ARG A 13 -22.47 13.57 -10.39
CA ARG A 13 -21.65 13.56 -11.61
C ARG A 13 -20.48 14.55 -11.66
N LEU A 14 -20.05 15.11 -10.53
CA LEU A 14 -18.93 16.05 -10.48
C LEU A 14 -17.77 15.62 -9.56
N VAL A 15 -17.72 14.36 -9.12
CA VAL A 15 -16.61 13.80 -8.32
C VAL A 15 -15.87 12.68 -9.07
N GLN A 16 -15.93 12.67 -10.41
CA GLN A 16 -15.15 11.71 -11.23
C GLN A 16 -14.18 12.37 -12.22
N GLN A 17 -14.06 13.71 -12.23
CA GLN A 17 -13.21 14.42 -13.21
C GLN A 17 -11.87 14.95 -12.69
N THR A 18 -11.52 14.75 -11.41
CA THR A 18 -10.23 15.20 -10.84
C THR A 18 -9.20 14.10 -10.60
N TRP A 19 -9.44 12.87 -11.08
CA TRP A 19 -8.51 11.74 -10.93
C TRP A 19 -7.75 11.34 -12.21
N ASN A 20 -7.77 12.16 -13.26
CA ASN A 20 -7.00 11.93 -14.50
C ASN A 20 -5.72 12.79 -14.59
N GLY A 21 -5.23 13.30 -13.46
CA GLY A 21 -4.14 14.29 -13.41
C GLY A 21 -2.79 13.79 -12.88
N CYS A 22 -2.58 12.48 -12.74
CA CYS A 22 -1.32 11.93 -12.18
C CYS A 22 -0.86 10.63 -12.86
N ASP A 23 -0.94 10.56 -14.20
CA ASP A 23 -0.51 9.39 -14.97
C ASP A 23 1.02 9.26 -15.13
N SER A 24 1.81 10.26 -14.73
CA SER A 24 3.27 10.22 -14.92
C SER A 24 4.01 9.31 -13.93
N ILE A 25 3.45 9.05 -12.74
CA ILE A 25 4.06 8.12 -11.76
C ILE A 25 3.68 6.66 -12.07
N ASN A 26 2.45 6.45 -12.56
CA ASN A 26 1.96 5.11 -12.92
C ASN A 26 2.72 4.47 -14.07
N LEU A 27 3.23 5.28 -15.02
CA LEU A 27 3.98 4.75 -16.16
C LEU A 27 5.36 4.20 -15.76
N LEU A 28 6.00 4.78 -14.73
CA LEU A 28 7.28 4.27 -14.21
C LEU A 28 7.07 2.95 -13.45
N PHE A 29 5.96 2.84 -12.70
CA PHE A 29 5.57 1.61 -12.03
C PHE A 29 5.25 0.47 -13.00
N LYS A 30 4.63 0.78 -14.14
CA LYS A 30 4.24 -0.22 -15.16
C LYS A 30 5.43 -0.83 -15.91
N LYS A 31 6.62 -0.21 -15.86
CA LYS A 31 7.84 -0.76 -16.46
C LYS A 31 8.68 -1.61 -15.49
N MET A 32 8.55 -1.41 -14.18
CA MET A 32 9.23 -2.26 -13.18
C MET A 32 8.34 -3.39 -12.67
N VAL A 33 7.03 -3.20 -12.67
CA VAL A 33 6.08 -4.27 -12.34
C VAL A 33 5.51 -4.81 -13.65
N SER A 34 6.25 -5.73 -14.27
CA SER A 34 5.58 -6.80 -15.03
C SER A 34 4.65 -7.50 -14.04
N VAL A 35 3.41 -7.01 -13.95
CA VAL A 35 2.28 -7.76 -13.39
C VAL A 35 1.90 -8.74 -14.49
N PRO A 36 2.19 -10.06 -14.39
CA PRO A 36 1.55 -10.99 -15.28
C PRO A 36 0.06 -11.01 -14.90
N SER A 37 -0.75 -10.61 -15.87
CA SER A 37 -2.19 -10.78 -15.82
C SER A 37 -2.53 -12.26 -15.62
N GLN A 38 -3.25 -12.53 -14.53
CA GLN A 38 -4.07 -13.72 -14.25
C GLN A 38 -3.76 -15.01 -15.02
N THR A 39 -3.27 -16.03 -14.31
CA THR A 39 -3.60 -17.43 -14.58
C THR A 39 -3.24 -18.29 -13.37
N GLY A 40 -4.24 -18.92 -12.74
CA GLY A 40 -4.03 -20.12 -11.91
C GLY A 40 -4.15 -19.95 -10.39
N SER A 41 -5.25 -20.51 -9.87
CA SER A 41 -5.43 -21.16 -8.56
C SER A 41 -4.29 -21.10 -7.52
N GLY A 42 -4.58 -20.49 -6.36
CA GLY A 42 -3.90 -20.80 -5.08
C GLY A 42 -2.96 -19.75 -4.50
N SER A 43 -2.55 -18.74 -5.27
CA SER A 43 -1.44 -17.83 -4.90
C SER A 43 -1.87 -16.49 -4.26
N ASP A 44 -3.11 -16.03 -4.48
CA ASP A 44 -3.58 -14.70 -4.06
C ASP A 44 -3.82 -14.55 -2.55
N GLN A 45 -4.04 -15.66 -1.82
CA GLN A 45 -4.23 -15.57 -0.37
C GLN A 45 -2.93 -15.24 0.38
N SER A 46 -1.79 -15.74 -0.12
CA SER A 46 -0.48 -15.48 0.50
C SER A 46 -0.15 -13.99 0.42
N THR A 47 -0.27 -13.41 -0.77
CA THR A 47 0.06 -12.00 -1.01
C THR A 47 -0.87 -11.05 -0.26
N PHE A 48 -2.15 -11.41 -0.09
CA PHE A 48 -3.08 -10.65 0.75
C PHE A 48 -2.71 -10.70 2.24
N ARG A 49 -2.37 -11.89 2.75
CA ARG A 49 -1.92 -12.07 4.13
C ARG A 49 -0.61 -11.32 4.39
N GLU A 50 0.34 -11.39 3.45
CA GLU A 50 1.60 -10.67 3.50
C GLU A 50 1.36 -9.15 3.48
N ALA A 51 0.49 -8.63 2.62
CA ALA A 51 0.13 -7.21 2.58
C ALA A 51 -0.45 -6.72 3.93
N ALA A 52 -1.34 -7.51 4.55
CA ALA A 52 -1.89 -7.20 5.85
C ALA A 52 -0.81 -7.20 6.95
N LEU A 53 0.10 -8.17 6.93
CA LEU A 53 1.23 -8.24 7.86
C LEU A 53 2.18 -7.06 7.70
N MET A 54 2.48 -6.66 6.46
CA MET A 54 3.31 -5.46 6.18
C MET A 54 2.65 -4.20 6.74
N GLN A 55 1.34 -4.04 6.56
CA GLN A 55 0.62 -2.90 7.14
C GLN A 55 0.60 -2.95 8.67
N THR A 56 0.49 -4.13 9.28
CA THR A 56 0.59 -4.33 10.73
C THR A 56 1.98 -3.98 11.25
N LEU A 57 3.05 -4.45 10.60
CA LEU A 57 4.42 -4.11 10.94
C LEU A 57 4.65 -2.60 10.90
N LEU A 58 4.16 -1.91 9.87
CA LEU A 58 4.23 -0.46 9.77
C LEU A 58 3.45 0.23 10.91
N ASN A 59 2.28 -0.29 11.27
CA ASN A 59 1.50 0.25 12.37
C ASN A 59 2.18 0.04 13.73
N LEU A 60 2.88 -1.08 13.92
CA LEU A 60 3.67 -1.37 15.12
C LEU A 60 4.91 -0.47 15.21
N ALA A 61 5.61 -0.26 14.10
CA ALA A 61 6.80 0.55 14.07
C ALA A 61 6.47 2.04 14.21
N ILE A 62 5.55 2.53 13.38
CA ILE A 62 5.25 3.95 13.18
C ILE A 62 3.76 4.13 12.86
N PRO A 63 2.91 4.22 13.90
CA PRO A 63 1.47 4.24 13.71
C PRO A 63 1.03 5.41 12.84
N ARG A 64 0.24 5.11 11.80
CA ARG A 64 -0.41 6.07 10.90
C ARG A 64 0.52 6.96 10.03
N THR A 65 1.83 6.75 10.07
CA THR A 65 2.78 7.56 9.28
C THR A 65 3.04 6.99 7.89
N ALA A 66 2.98 5.66 7.74
CA ALA A 66 3.24 4.97 6.49
C ALA A 66 2.06 4.04 6.11
N ARG A 67 1.55 4.18 4.88
CA ARG A 67 0.54 3.29 4.31
C ARG A 67 1.19 2.34 3.32
N TYR A 68 0.97 1.05 3.48
CA TYR A 68 1.44 0.04 2.55
C TYR A 68 0.85 0.25 1.14
N ARG A 69 1.66 0.03 0.10
CA ARG A 69 1.25 0.12 -1.32
C ARG A 69 1.56 -1.13 -2.12
N GLY A 70 2.67 -1.78 -1.84
CA GLY A 70 3.10 -2.98 -2.56
C GLY A 70 4.35 -3.57 -1.93
N HIS A 71 4.64 -4.83 -2.25
CA HIS A 71 5.93 -5.43 -1.91
C HIS A 71 6.44 -6.29 -3.07
N ALA A 72 7.75 -6.46 -3.10
CA ALA A 72 8.40 -7.47 -3.92
C ALA A 72 9.38 -8.26 -3.04
N ARG A 73 9.28 -9.58 -3.08
CA ARG A 73 10.25 -10.47 -2.42
C ARG A 73 11.54 -10.51 -3.24
N ARG A 74 12.67 -10.37 -2.57
CA ARG A 74 14.01 -10.42 -3.14
C ARG A 74 14.66 -11.78 -2.89
N ALA A 75 15.73 -12.07 -3.63
CA ALA A 75 16.45 -13.35 -3.53
C ALA A 75 17.28 -13.49 -2.24
N ASP A 76 17.51 -12.39 -1.53
CA ASP A 76 18.25 -12.32 -0.25
C ASP A 76 17.34 -12.51 0.98
N ASP A 77 16.14 -13.05 0.78
CA ASP A 77 15.11 -13.24 1.81
C ASP A 77 14.67 -11.94 2.50
N THR A 78 14.68 -10.85 1.73
CA THR A 78 14.10 -9.57 2.12
C THR A 78 12.91 -9.20 1.23
N TYR A 79 12.08 -8.29 1.73
CA TYR A 79 10.96 -7.69 1.06
C TYR A 79 11.27 -6.21 0.81
N GLY A 80 11.25 -5.81 -0.46
CA GLY A 80 11.19 -4.40 -0.85
C GLY A 80 9.75 -3.93 -0.74
N VAL A 81 9.43 -3.20 0.31
CA VAL A 81 8.07 -2.75 0.64
C VAL A 81 7.92 -1.28 0.27
N VAL A 82 7.01 -0.98 -0.65
CA VAL A 82 6.66 0.39 -1.02
C VAL A 82 5.59 0.90 -0.06
N VAL A 83 5.87 2.05 0.53
CA VAL A 83 4.96 2.74 1.44
C VAL A 83 4.72 4.17 0.96
N HIS A 84 3.58 4.72 1.34
CA HIS A 84 3.21 6.11 1.12
C HIS A 84 3.18 6.83 2.46
N THR A 85 4.00 7.86 2.58
CA THR A 85 4.13 8.73 3.74
C THR A 85 3.55 10.13 3.42
N ALA A 86 3.60 11.06 4.38
CA ALA A 86 3.25 12.45 4.13
C ALA A 86 4.19 13.15 3.13
N THR A 87 5.43 12.67 3.01
CA THR A 87 6.46 13.25 2.14
C THR A 87 6.50 12.61 0.74
N GLY A 88 5.74 11.53 0.52
CA GLY A 88 5.61 10.86 -0.77
C GLY A 88 5.76 9.34 -0.69
N PHE A 89 6.25 8.72 -1.75
CA PHE A 89 6.50 7.28 -1.78
C PHE A 89 7.93 6.96 -1.32
N ARG A 90 8.07 5.96 -0.45
CA ARG A 90 9.34 5.43 0.05
C ARG A 90 9.37 3.91 -0.15
N THR A 91 10.57 3.35 -0.27
CA THR A 91 10.77 1.90 -0.32
C THR A 91 11.57 1.49 0.90
N LEU A 92 11.04 0.53 1.65
CA LEU A 92 11.65 -0.04 2.84
C LEU A 92 12.16 -1.44 2.52
N THR A 93 13.21 -1.84 3.21
CA THR A 93 13.71 -3.21 3.20
C THR A 93 13.29 -3.86 4.51
N ILE A 94 12.42 -4.87 4.41
CA ILE A 94 11.90 -5.64 5.54
C ILE A 94 12.43 -7.05 5.42
N THR A 95 13.04 -7.60 6.47
CA THR A 95 13.57 -8.96 6.43
C THR A 95 12.46 -9.97 6.73
N SER A 96 12.54 -11.18 6.18
CA SER A 96 11.58 -12.25 6.51
C SER A 96 11.44 -12.51 8.02
N PRO A 97 12.52 -12.50 8.85
CA PRO A 97 12.39 -12.61 10.31
C PRO A 97 11.56 -11.49 10.94
N MET A 98 11.73 -10.25 10.48
CA MET A 98 10.95 -9.10 10.98
C MET A 98 9.46 -9.25 10.67
N LEU A 99 9.14 -9.81 9.49
CA LEU A 99 7.75 -10.12 9.12
C LEU A 99 7.17 -11.27 9.95
N ALA A 100 7.97 -12.31 10.23
CA ALA A 100 7.56 -13.42 11.09
C ALA A 100 7.28 -12.95 12.53
N LEU A 101 8.11 -12.06 13.07
CA LEU A 101 7.87 -11.46 14.39
C LEU A 101 6.60 -10.60 14.40
N ALA A 102 6.34 -9.83 13.34
CA ALA A 102 5.13 -9.05 13.22
C ALA A 102 3.85 -9.90 13.17
N GLN A 103 3.93 -11.13 12.62
CA GLN A 103 2.82 -12.09 12.67
C GLN A 103 2.48 -12.50 14.10
N GLU A 104 3.48 -12.60 14.97
CA GLU A 104 3.31 -12.85 16.41
C GLU A 104 2.96 -11.58 17.20
N GLY A 105 2.81 -10.44 16.53
CA GLY A 105 2.55 -9.13 17.17
C GLY A 105 3.76 -8.55 17.90
N ILE A 106 4.96 -9.07 17.62
CA ILE A 106 6.21 -8.67 18.26
C ILE A 106 6.98 -7.76 17.30
N LEU A 107 7.46 -6.63 17.81
CA LEU A 107 8.42 -5.79 17.12
C LEU A 107 9.56 -5.47 18.07
N VAL A 108 10.78 -5.84 17.68
CA VAL A 108 11.98 -5.54 18.46
C VAL A 108 12.35 -4.06 18.27
N GLU A 109 12.84 -3.39 19.31
CA GLU A 109 13.20 -1.96 19.23
C GLU A 109 14.25 -1.68 18.14
N ARG A 110 15.20 -2.62 17.95
CA ARG A 110 16.20 -2.54 16.87
C ARG A 110 15.56 -2.53 15.48
N ASP A 111 14.56 -3.39 15.29
CA ASP A 111 13.81 -3.53 14.04
C ASP A 111 12.98 -2.27 13.77
N ARG A 112 12.31 -1.76 14.80
CA ARG A 112 11.61 -0.48 14.77
C ARG A 112 12.54 0.68 14.40
N ALA A 113 13.70 0.78 15.04
CA ALA A 113 14.69 1.81 14.76
C ALA A 113 15.21 1.71 13.32
N SER A 114 15.41 0.49 12.80
CA SER A 114 15.82 0.28 11.41
C SER A 114 14.76 0.73 10.40
N ILE A 115 13.47 0.49 10.68
CA ILE A 115 12.38 0.99 9.83
C ILE A 115 12.32 2.53 9.86
N LEU A 116 12.45 3.12 11.04
CA LEU A 116 12.45 4.58 11.22
C LEU A 116 13.58 5.25 10.43
N GLN A 117 14.80 4.71 10.53
CA GLN A 117 15.96 5.21 9.78
C GLN A 117 15.79 5.17 8.26
N GLN A 118 14.97 4.26 7.74
CA GLN A 118 14.68 4.16 6.30
C GLN A 118 13.59 5.13 5.83
N LEU A 119 12.90 5.81 6.76
CA LEU A 119 11.77 6.70 6.47
C LEU A 119 12.11 8.18 6.55
N ASP A 120 13.13 8.54 7.35
CA ASP A 120 13.81 9.84 7.27
C ASP A 120 14.43 10.04 5.86
#